data_AF-A0AA41UKE8-F1
#
_entry.id   AF-A0AA41UKE8-F1
#
_cell.length_a   1.000
_cell.length_b   1.000
_cell.length_c   1.000
_cell.angle_alpha   90.00
_cell.angle_beta   90.00
_cell.angle_gamma   90.00
#
_symmetry.space_group_name_H-M   'P 1'
#
loop_
_entity.id
_entity.type
_entity.pdbx_description
1 polymer ?
#
loop_
_entity_poly.entity_id
_entity_poly.type
_entity_poly.pdbx_seq_one_letter_code
_entity_poly.pdbx_strand_id
1 'polypeptide(L)'
;MEKKLWEEFGMTRRTFLRHFGIASCAITLGPFFVERFATAIAQVPERVKVFKVSNGDCFENIDRLWAMMGGVGNYIDADDFVVIKGNGQWPYQGYTHTGCIKAVIDAILRLPGYDGEIFVCDNVQEYGGLNQTGFDATVAYRTRNWPDHNWDSLAAAYRAEGKPVAAKRWVSSQADITGPGDGEGWIRDFFAFHGRDSYLSYPVFESPLTPGCMVDVKNGVWRGGGYTGRRVKTLFMPNLNNHGSGGEDYAGVTSAVKSFFGATEIHNGGYATFRGHYNMHSTSYARSRADYAGELTARFIRTMYAPSLYITAAMWAGHQSRTGGAVETKTVLACENPVTLDYVACKEVIAPHAAWLDPDQDNNTRRQLTGCIAGGVGTIDPGAFEVVAYDFDRPTVHRLDVDRMIKEFEAGRATEQEVIDLIQAYMDGG
;
A
#
# COMPACT_ATOMS: atom_id res chain seq x y z
N MET A 1 -1.58 23.28 -25.92
CA MET A 1 -0.83 24.51 -25.58
C MET A 1 0.12 24.09 -24.47
N GLU A 2 1.38 23.87 -24.79
CA GLU A 2 2.40 23.40 -23.82
C GLU A 2 2.44 24.30 -22.59
N LYS A 3 2.35 23.69 -21.41
CA LYS A 3 2.66 24.36 -20.15
C LYS A 3 4.14 24.72 -20.18
N LYS A 4 4.46 25.94 -19.75
CA LYS A 4 5.84 26.42 -19.81
C LYS A 4 6.55 25.93 -18.56
N LEU A 5 7.77 25.42 -18.70
CA LEU A 5 8.56 24.78 -17.64
C LEU A 5 8.57 25.55 -16.30
N TRP A 6 8.58 26.89 -16.31
CA TRP A 6 8.55 27.70 -15.08
C TRP A 6 7.22 27.65 -14.31
N GLU A 7 6.12 27.38 -15.01
CA GLU A 7 4.78 27.24 -14.41
C GLU A 7 4.69 25.93 -13.63
N GLU A 8 5.42 24.89 -14.04
CA GLU A 8 5.52 23.60 -13.34
C GLU A 8 6.27 23.72 -12.01
N PHE A 9 7.23 24.63 -11.95
CA PHE A 9 7.93 24.97 -10.70
C PHE A 9 7.19 26.01 -9.84
N GLY A 10 5.99 26.46 -10.23
CA GLY A 10 5.25 27.49 -9.50
C GLY A 10 5.97 28.85 -9.44
N MET A 11 6.87 29.12 -10.39
CA MET A 11 7.70 30.33 -10.40
C MET A 11 7.22 31.32 -11.48
N THR A 12 7.46 32.61 -11.25
CA THR A 12 7.32 33.59 -12.34
C THR A 12 8.44 33.36 -13.37
N ARG A 13 8.18 33.64 -14.66
CA ARG A 13 9.21 33.59 -15.72
C ARG A 13 10.48 34.36 -15.35
N ARG A 14 10.35 35.48 -14.63
CA ARG A 14 11.48 36.31 -14.15
C ARG A 14 12.27 35.61 -13.04
N THR A 15 11.58 34.95 -12.12
CA THR A 15 12.17 34.13 -11.06
C THR A 15 12.90 32.94 -11.68
N PHE A 16 12.25 32.25 -12.61
CA PHE A 16 12.84 31.15 -13.35
C PHE A 16 14.09 31.58 -14.14
N LEU A 17 14.06 32.71 -14.87
CA LEU A 17 15.25 33.20 -15.56
C LEU A 17 16.37 33.67 -14.61
N ARG A 18 16.03 34.13 -13.40
CA ARG A 18 17.03 34.42 -12.36
C ARG A 18 17.67 33.16 -11.78
N HIS A 19 16.91 32.08 -11.61
CA HIS A 19 17.40 30.83 -11.05
C HIS A 19 18.06 29.92 -12.09
N PHE A 20 17.54 29.92 -13.33
CA PHE A 20 17.89 28.97 -14.38
C PHE A 20 18.34 29.64 -15.69
N GLY A 21 17.92 30.87 -15.97
CA GLY A 21 18.27 31.61 -17.20
C GLY A 21 19.74 32.05 -17.29
N ILE A 22 20.51 31.90 -16.21
CA ILE A 22 21.97 32.08 -16.22
C ILE A 22 22.70 30.75 -16.58
N ALA A 23 22.01 29.60 -16.53
CA ALA A 23 22.63 28.28 -16.72
C ALA A 23 23.15 28.04 -18.16
N SER A 24 22.56 28.67 -19.18
CA SER A 24 23.02 28.50 -20.57
C SER A 24 24.42 29.09 -20.84
N CYS A 25 24.87 30.03 -20.00
CA CYS A 25 26.22 30.62 -20.09
C CYS A 25 27.11 30.25 -18.88
N ALA A 26 26.61 29.44 -17.94
CA ALA A 26 27.28 29.15 -16.66
C ALA A 26 27.68 27.69 -16.46
N ILE A 27 27.65 26.85 -17.51
CA ILE A 27 28.28 25.52 -17.49
C ILE A 27 29.81 25.64 -17.28
N THR A 28 30.38 26.85 -17.39
CA THR A 28 31.77 27.19 -17.08
C THR A 28 32.03 27.67 -15.65
N LEU A 29 31.04 27.76 -14.75
CA LEU A 29 31.19 28.37 -13.43
C LEU A 29 31.11 27.37 -12.27
N GLY A 30 32.26 26.77 -11.95
CA GLY A 30 32.78 26.46 -10.60
C GLY A 30 31.94 25.70 -9.54
N PRO A 31 32.61 25.04 -8.56
CA PRO A 31 31.98 24.30 -7.47
C PRO A 31 30.88 25.06 -6.71
N PHE A 32 31.01 26.39 -6.64
CA PHE A 32 30.08 27.29 -5.95
C PHE A 32 28.66 27.29 -6.54
N PHE A 33 28.50 27.12 -7.86
CA PHE A 33 27.16 27.10 -8.48
C PHE A 33 26.47 25.75 -8.24
N VAL A 34 27.22 24.65 -8.31
CA VAL A 34 26.73 23.30 -7.98
C VAL A 34 26.27 23.25 -6.52
N GLU A 35 27.03 23.85 -5.60
CA GLU A 35 26.68 23.90 -4.17
C GLU A 35 25.40 24.71 -3.92
N ARG A 36 25.23 25.87 -4.57
CA ARG A 36 24.01 26.68 -4.45
C ARG A 36 22.79 26.07 -5.14
N PHE A 37 22.99 25.38 -6.26
CA PHE A 37 21.94 24.63 -6.93
C PHE A 37 21.49 23.44 -6.08
N ALA A 38 22.45 22.67 -5.52
CA ALA A 38 22.18 21.60 -4.57
C ALA A 38 21.47 22.13 -3.30
N THR A 39 21.87 23.30 -2.79
CA THR A 39 21.20 23.96 -1.65
C THR A 39 19.78 24.40 -1.99
N ALA A 40 19.56 24.95 -3.19
CA ALA A 40 18.23 25.37 -3.64
C ALA A 40 17.30 24.17 -3.88
N ILE A 41 17.83 23.05 -4.36
CA ILE A 41 17.10 21.77 -4.48
C ILE A 41 16.80 21.19 -3.10
N ALA A 42 17.77 21.21 -2.17
CA ALA A 42 17.59 20.74 -0.80
C ALA A 42 16.58 21.59 0.01
N GLN A 43 16.22 22.79 -0.49
CA GLN A 43 15.19 23.64 0.11
C GLN A 43 13.78 23.37 -0.44
N VAL A 44 13.62 22.55 -1.48
CA VAL A 44 12.29 22.10 -1.90
C VAL A 44 11.85 21.02 -0.92
N PRO A 45 10.70 21.18 -0.24
CA PRO A 45 10.18 20.14 0.64
C PRO A 45 10.06 18.83 -0.13
N GLU A 46 10.56 17.74 0.45
CA GLU A 46 10.38 16.42 -0.14
C GLU A 46 8.87 16.13 -0.25
N ARG A 47 8.41 15.89 -1.48
CA ARG A 47 7.02 15.56 -1.77
C ARG A 47 6.78 14.08 -1.51
N VAL A 48 5.59 13.76 -1.01
CA VAL A 48 5.14 12.37 -0.93
C VAL A 48 5.07 11.79 -2.34
N LYS A 49 5.69 10.63 -2.58
CA LYS A 49 5.65 9.97 -3.89
C LYS A 49 4.56 8.90 -3.91
N VAL A 50 3.70 8.96 -4.92
CA VAL A 50 2.80 7.86 -5.27
C VAL A 50 3.29 7.25 -6.56
N PHE A 51 3.67 5.99 -6.52
CA PHE A 51 4.08 5.23 -7.70
C PHE A 51 2.86 4.55 -8.29
N LYS A 52 2.62 4.72 -9.59
CA LYS A 52 1.49 4.12 -10.31
C LYS A 52 2.00 3.36 -11.53
N VAL A 53 1.61 2.10 -11.68
CA VAL A 53 1.92 1.29 -12.86
C VAL A 53 0.64 0.71 -13.44
N SER A 54 0.46 0.87 -14.76
CA SER A 54 -0.76 0.50 -15.46
C SER A 54 -0.51 -0.31 -16.74
N ASN A 55 -1.53 -1.07 -17.13
CA ASN A 55 -1.67 -1.81 -18.39
C ASN A 55 -0.75 -3.02 -18.62
N GLY A 56 0.20 -3.30 -17.73
CA GLY A 56 0.87 -4.60 -17.67
C GLY A 56 -0.02 -5.68 -17.02
N ASP A 57 0.44 -6.93 -17.04
CA ASP A 57 -0.12 -7.96 -16.17
C ASP A 57 0.24 -7.74 -14.69
N CYS A 58 -0.28 -8.57 -13.77
CA CYS A 58 -0.03 -8.36 -12.34
C CYS A 58 1.44 -8.55 -11.93
N PHE A 59 2.22 -9.33 -12.66
CA PHE A 59 3.64 -9.57 -12.40
C PHE A 59 4.48 -8.42 -12.94
N GLU A 60 4.26 -8.05 -14.21
CA GLU A 60 4.93 -6.92 -14.87
C GLU A 60 4.71 -5.62 -14.10
N ASN A 61 3.46 -5.37 -13.68
CA ASN A 61 3.10 -4.18 -12.93
C ASN A 61 3.83 -4.09 -11.59
N ILE A 62 3.91 -5.18 -10.83
CA ILE A 62 4.59 -5.20 -9.53
C ILE A 62 6.12 -5.11 -9.69
N ASP A 63 6.69 -5.81 -10.67
CA ASP A 63 8.14 -5.77 -10.91
C ASP A 63 8.58 -4.35 -11.32
N ARG A 64 7.80 -3.71 -12.21
CA ARG A 64 8.01 -2.32 -12.60
C ARG A 64 7.81 -1.34 -11.44
N LEU A 65 6.81 -1.58 -10.59
CA LEU A 65 6.56 -0.77 -9.39
C LEU A 65 7.77 -0.80 -8.46
N TRP A 66 8.31 -1.98 -8.17
CA TRP A 66 9.53 -2.10 -7.37
C TRP A 66 10.72 -1.40 -8.02
N ALA A 67 10.89 -1.54 -9.34
CA ALA A 67 11.96 -0.87 -10.05
C ALA A 67 11.88 0.66 -9.91
N MET A 68 10.68 1.25 -10.00
CA MET A 68 10.46 2.69 -9.81
C MET A 68 10.71 3.15 -8.37
N MET A 69 10.48 2.27 -7.40
CA MET A 69 10.75 2.49 -5.97
C MET A 69 12.22 2.23 -5.56
N GLY A 70 13.09 1.92 -6.54
CA GLY A 70 14.51 1.64 -6.31
C GLY A 70 14.79 0.22 -5.80
N GLY A 71 13.83 -0.69 -5.91
CA GLY A 71 13.92 -2.09 -5.52
C GLY A 71 13.31 -2.39 -4.16
N VAL A 72 12.91 -3.65 -3.96
CA VAL A 72 12.30 -4.13 -2.70
C VAL A 72 13.24 -4.00 -1.50
N GLY A 73 14.56 -4.02 -1.73
CA GLY A 73 15.59 -3.87 -0.69
C GLY A 73 15.63 -2.51 0.00
N ASN A 74 14.96 -1.48 -0.56
CA ASN A 74 14.78 -0.20 0.14
C ASN A 74 13.77 -0.27 1.29
N TYR A 75 12.94 -1.32 1.32
CA TYR A 75 11.83 -1.47 2.25
C TYR A 75 12.00 -2.69 3.18
N ILE A 76 12.58 -3.76 2.65
CA ILE A 76 12.72 -5.07 3.29
C ILE A 76 14.21 -5.46 3.31
N ASP A 77 14.74 -5.69 4.50
CA ASP A 77 16.08 -6.26 4.69
C ASP A 77 16.05 -7.80 4.60
N ALA A 78 17.21 -8.42 4.37
CA ALA A 78 17.31 -9.86 4.14
C ALA A 78 16.82 -10.72 5.32
N ASP A 79 16.88 -10.21 6.55
CA ASP A 79 16.46 -10.92 7.76
C ASP A 79 15.09 -10.52 8.30
N ASP A 80 14.41 -9.55 7.66
CA ASP A 80 13.11 -9.08 8.13
C ASP A 80 12.06 -10.19 8.04
N PHE A 81 11.21 -10.29 9.07
CA PHE A 81 9.97 -11.05 8.98
C PHE A 81 8.93 -10.21 8.25
N VAL A 82 8.33 -10.70 7.16
CA VAL A 82 7.39 -9.91 6.36
C VAL A 82 5.95 -10.36 6.58
N VAL A 83 5.08 -9.41 6.91
CA VAL A 83 3.62 -9.58 6.94
C VAL A 83 3.02 -8.83 5.76
N ILE A 84 2.45 -9.56 4.81
CA ILE A 84 1.61 -9.03 3.73
C ILE A 84 0.17 -9.06 4.20
N LYS A 85 -0.35 -7.91 4.60
CA LYS A 85 -1.75 -7.76 5.03
C LYS A 85 -2.63 -7.48 3.81
N GLY A 86 -3.42 -8.46 3.38
CA GLY A 86 -4.38 -8.31 2.28
C GLY A 86 -5.74 -7.77 2.73
N ASN A 87 -6.69 -7.66 1.82
CA ASN A 87 -8.13 -7.66 2.13
C ASN A 87 -8.65 -9.04 1.74
N GLY A 88 -9.13 -9.85 2.69
CA GLY A 88 -9.49 -11.25 2.45
C GLY A 88 -10.99 -11.53 2.44
N GLN A 89 -11.83 -10.53 2.76
CA GLN A 89 -13.21 -10.78 3.17
C GLN A 89 -14.16 -11.19 2.03
N TRP A 90 -14.01 -10.64 0.83
CA TRP A 90 -15.01 -10.72 -0.24
C TRP A 90 -14.49 -11.46 -1.47
N PRO A 91 -15.34 -12.19 -2.23
CA PRO A 91 -14.91 -12.89 -3.44
C PRO A 91 -14.61 -11.96 -4.62
N TYR A 92 -14.11 -12.54 -5.72
CA TYR A 92 -13.84 -11.87 -7.00
C TYR A 92 -12.75 -10.80 -6.87
N GLN A 93 -13.05 -9.55 -7.26
CA GLN A 93 -12.18 -8.39 -7.03
C GLN A 93 -12.20 -7.92 -5.56
N GLY A 94 -13.07 -8.51 -4.73
CA GLY A 94 -13.34 -8.11 -3.36
C GLY A 94 -12.26 -8.50 -2.36
N TYR A 95 -11.36 -9.42 -2.72
CA TYR A 95 -10.13 -9.71 -2.01
C TYR A 95 -8.91 -9.30 -2.84
N THR A 96 -7.76 -9.09 -2.18
CA THR A 96 -6.53 -8.65 -2.85
C THR A 96 -6.10 -9.62 -3.93
N HIS A 97 -5.74 -9.10 -5.10
CA HIS A 97 -5.33 -9.90 -6.25
C HIS A 97 -4.16 -10.83 -5.92
N THR A 98 -4.39 -12.16 -5.91
CA THR A 98 -3.38 -13.14 -5.47
C THR A 98 -2.12 -13.09 -6.32
N GLY A 99 -2.24 -12.79 -7.63
CA GLY A 99 -1.09 -12.65 -8.52
C GLY A 99 -0.18 -11.47 -8.14
N CYS A 100 -0.76 -10.38 -7.62
CA CYS A 100 0.04 -9.25 -7.13
C CYS A 100 0.76 -9.62 -5.82
N ILE A 101 0.09 -10.35 -4.92
CA ILE A 101 0.70 -10.89 -3.70
C ILE A 101 1.87 -11.81 -4.07
N LYS A 102 1.67 -12.74 -5.02
CA LYS A 102 2.72 -13.61 -5.54
C LYS A 102 3.90 -12.81 -6.06
N ALA A 103 3.66 -11.79 -6.89
CA ALA A 103 4.72 -10.96 -7.44
C ALA A 103 5.54 -10.23 -6.36
N VAL A 104 4.89 -9.76 -5.28
CA VAL A 104 5.58 -9.18 -4.11
C VAL A 104 6.42 -10.23 -3.38
N ILE A 105 5.86 -11.42 -3.13
CA ILE A 105 6.60 -12.53 -2.48
C ILE A 105 7.83 -12.90 -3.31
N ASP A 106 7.69 -13.04 -4.63
CA ASP A 106 8.80 -13.36 -5.53
C ASP A 106 9.87 -12.27 -5.56
N ALA A 107 9.48 -10.99 -5.45
CA ALA A 107 10.45 -9.90 -5.32
C ALA A 107 11.25 -10.01 -4.02
N ILE A 108 10.59 -10.25 -2.88
CA ILE A 108 11.25 -10.41 -1.58
C ILE A 108 12.18 -11.63 -1.59
N LEU A 109 11.73 -12.79 -2.06
CA LEU A 109 12.52 -14.02 -2.11
C LEU A 109 13.74 -13.93 -3.06
N ARG A 110 13.74 -12.98 -4.01
CA ARG A 110 14.89 -12.69 -4.87
C ARG A 110 15.97 -11.85 -4.16
N LEU A 111 15.70 -11.29 -2.98
CA LEU A 111 16.71 -10.58 -2.22
C LEU A 111 17.88 -11.53 -1.89
N PRO A 112 19.13 -11.16 -2.19
CA PRO A 112 20.28 -11.98 -1.87
C PRO A 112 20.35 -12.28 -0.36
N GLY A 113 20.33 -13.57 -0.01
CA GLY A 113 20.45 -14.01 1.38
C GLY A 113 19.20 -13.85 2.23
N TYR A 114 18.01 -13.66 1.63
CA TYR A 114 16.78 -13.57 2.40
C TYR A 114 16.55 -14.81 3.29
N ASP A 115 16.44 -14.61 4.60
CA ASP A 115 16.29 -15.66 5.62
C ASP A 115 15.03 -15.47 6.51
N GLY A 116 14.23 -14.45 6.19
CA GLY A 116 12.96 -14.17 6.85
C GLY A 116 11.84 -15.15 6.47
N GLU A 117 10.70 -15.04 7.16
CA GLU A 117 9.45 -15.70 6.79
C GLU A 117 8.49 -14.65 6.18
N ILE A 118 7.66 -15.04 5.21
CA ILE A 118 6.71 -14.14 4.53
C ILE A 118 5.28 -14.64 4.70
N PHE A 119 4.45 -13.90 5.42
CA PHE A 119 3.09 -14.33 5.72
C PHE A 119 2.04 -13.47 5.04
N VAL A 120 1.06 -14.11 4.41
CA VAL A 120 -0.15 -13.46 3.90
C VAL A 120 -1.22 -13.51 4.98
N CYS A 121 -1.64 -12.35 5.47
CA CYS A 121 -2.51 -12.23 6.63
C CYS A 121 -3.72 -11.33 6.37
N ASP A 122 -4.82 -11.62 7.05
CA ASP A 122 -5.99 -10.75 7.22
C ASP A 122 -6.88 -11.37 8.30
N ASN A 123 -7.73 -10.57 8.95
CA ASN A 123 -8.68 -11.09 9.93
C ASN A 123 -10.05 -11.52 9.32
N VAL A 124 -10.28 -11.18 8.04
CA VAL A 124 -11.56 -11.23 7.31
C VAL A 124 -12.77 -10.66 8.06
N GLN A 125 -12.52 -9.94 9.16
CA GLN A 125 -13.48 -9.32 10.05
C GLN A 125 -14.51 -10.31 10.61
N GLU A 126 -14.14 -11.58 10.79
CA GLU A 126 -15.04 -12.69 11.14
C GLU A 126 -16.19 -12.92 10.13
N TYR A 127 -16.07 -12.34 8.95
CA TYR A 127 -17.03 -12.42 7.86
C TYR A 127 -16.44 -13.16 6.66
N GLY A 128 -17.29 -13.41 5.66
CA GLY A 128 -16.92 -14.09 4.42
C GLY A 128 -17.66 -15.41 4.27
N GLY A 129 -18.02 -15.73 3.02
CA GLY A 129 -18.61 -17.02 2.69
C GLY A 129 -17.55 -18.12 2.68
N LEU A 130 -17.96 -19.34 3.01
CA LEU A 130 -17.12 -20.53 2.82
C LEU A 130 -16.66 -20.60 1.35
N ASN A 131 -15.37 -20.82 1.14
CA ASN A 131 -14.74 -20.90 -0.19
C ASN A 131 -14.85 -19.62 -1.02
N GLN A 132 -15.00 -18.45 -0.38
CA GLN A 132 -15.13 -17.14 -1.02
C GLN A 132 -14.07 -16.13 -0.59
N THR A 133 -13.30 -16.44 0.46
CA THR A 133 -12.33 -15.51 1.02
C THR A 133 -11.00 -15.59 0.29
N GLY A 134 -10.13 -14.60 0.47
CA GLY A 134 -8.77 -14.65 -0.08
C GLY A 134 -8.01 -15.93 0.30
N PHE A 135 -8.28 -16.49 1.48
CA PHE A 135 -7.67 -17.73 1.96
C PHE A 135 -8.15 -18.97 1.17
N ASP A 136 -9.45 -19.10 0.94
CA ASP A 136 -10.09 -20.35 0.51
C ASP A 136 -10.90 -20.26 -0.80
N ALA A 137 -10.84 -19.14 -1.53
CA ALA A 137 -11.64 -18.92 -2.73
C ALA A 137 -11.50 -20.07 -3.75
N THR A 138 -12.62 -20.68 -4.14
CA THR A 138 -12.67 -21.65 -5.25
C THR A 138 -12.54 -20.94 -6.61
N VAL A 139 -12.26 -21.68 -7.69
CA VAL A 139 -12.15 -21.14 -9.07
C VAL A 139 -13.33 -20.21 -9.42
N ALA A 140 -14.56 -20.59 -9.03
CA ALA A 140 -15.76 -19.80 -9.32
C ALA A 140 -15.75 -18.39 -8.70
N TYR A 141 -15.06 -18.21 -7.57
CA TYR A 141 -14.93 -16.93 -6.87
C TYR A 141 -13.64 -16.17 -7.20
N ARG A 142 -12.86 -16.64 -8.18
CA ARG A 142 -11.60 -16.04 -8.63
C ARG A 142 -11.68 -15.38 -10.02
N THR A 143 -12.88 -15.23 -10.57
CA THR A 143 -13.11 -14.75 -11.96
C THR A 143 -12.62 -13.33 -12.26
N ARG A 144 -12.38 -12.50 -11.23
CA ARG A 144 -11.75 -11.16 -11.32
C ARG A 144 -10.56 -11.04 -10.38
N ASN A 145 -9.85 -12.15 -10.28
CA ASN A 145 -8.67 -12.32 -9.47
C ASN A 145 -7.71 -13.24 -10.23
N TRP A 146 -6.61 -13.63 -9.60
CA TRP A 146 -5.67 -14.56 -10.22
C TRP A 146 -6.26 -15.99 -10.21
N PRO A 147 -6.36 -16.66 -11.37
CA PRO A 147 -7.09 -17.92 -11.48
C PRO A 147 -6.36 -19.11 -10.85
N ASP A 148 -5.05 -19.04 -10.70
CA ASP A 148 -4.22 -20.21 -10.35
C ASP A 148 -4.33 -20.55 -8.87
N HIS A 149 -4.19 -19.54 -7.99
CA HIS A 149 -4.20 -19.76 -6.53
C HIS A 149 -5.10 -18.78 -5.75
N ASN A 150 -5.69 -19.29 -4.67
CA ASN A 150 -6.04 -18.49 -3.49
C ASN A 150 -4.82 -18.41 -2.55
N TRP A 151 -4.91 -17.71 -1.43
CA TRP A 151 -3.74 -17.48 -0.57
C TRP A 151 -3.22 -18.77 0.09
N ASP A 152 -4.11 -19.67 0.53
CA ASP A 152 -3.68 -20.93 1.16
C ASP A 152 -2.97 -21.86 0.16
N SER A 153 -3.52 -21.99 -1.06
CA SER A 153 -2.91 -22.79 -2.12
C SER A 153 -1.62 -22.18 -2.67
N LEU A 154 -1.50 -20.85 -2.71
CA LEU A 154 -0.25 -20.16 -3.05
C LEU A 154 0.82 -20.44 -2.00
N ALA A 155 0.50 -20.26 -0.72
CA ALA A 155 1.42 -20.56 0.37
C ALA A 155 1.82 -22.05 0.36
N ALA A 156 0.88 -22.96 0.09
CA ALA A 156 1.18 -24.38 -0.05
C ALA A 156 2.15 -24.67 -1.20
N ALA A 157 2.00 -24.02 -2.35
CA ALA A 157 2.92 -24.16 -3.48
C ALA A 157 4.34 -23.70 -3.11
N TYR A 158 4.50 -22.55 -2.47
CA TYR A 158 5.81 -22.09 -1.99
C TYR A 158 6.45 -23.03 -0.97
N ARG A 159 5.68 -23.56 -0.01
CA ARG A 159 6.21 -24.53 0.96
C ARG A 159 6.64 -25.83 0.31
N ALA A 160 5.93 -26.28 -0.73
CA ALA A 160 6.34 -27.46 -1.50
C ALA A 160 7.69 -27.27 -2.20
N GLU A 161 8.06 -26.02 -2.50
CA GLU A 161 9.38 -25.62 -3.01
C GLU A 161 10.41 -25.33 -1.90
N GLY A 162 10.06 -25.55 -0.62
CA GLY A 162 10.94 -25.28 0.51
C GLY A 162 11.08 -23.79 0.86
N LYS A 163 10.21 -22.91 0.34
CA LYS A 163 10.24 -21.47 0.63
C LYS A 163 9.47 -21.12 1.91
N PRO A 164 9.92 -20.14 2.71
CA PRO A 164 9.37 -19.82 4.02
C PRO A 164 8.12 -18.92 3.93
N VAL A 165 7.09 -19.38 3.22
CA VAL A 165 5.86 -18.63 2.98
C VAL A 165 4.66 -19.33 3.61
N ALA A 166 3.80 -18.58 4.30
CA ALA A 166 2.57 -19.10 4.88
C ALA A 166 1.39 -18.14 4.69
N ALA A 167 0.16 -18.66 4.80
CA ALA A 167 -1.02 -17.84 5.01
C ALA A 167 -1.46 -17.99 6.47
N LYS A 168 -1.81 -16.89 7.13
CA LYS A 168 -2.29 -16.89 8.52
C LYS A 168 -3.51 -16.00 8.65
N ARG A 169 -4.66 -16.62 8.91
CA ARG A 169 -5.87 -15.89 9.28
C ARG A 169 -5.77 -15.43 10.72
N TRP A 170 -6.00 -14.13 10.96
CA TRP A 170 -6.08 -13.60 12.32
C TRP A 170 -7.50 -13.74 12.85
N VAL A 171 -7.68 -14.52 13.90
CA VAL A 171 -9.00 -14.75 14.52
C VAL A 171 -9.08 -13.91 15.78
N SER A 172 -10.19 -13.18 15.98
CA SER A 172 -10.39 -12.43 17.23
C SER A 172 -10.41 -13.39 18.43
N SER A 173 -9.95 -12.92 19.58
CA SER A 173 -9.82 -13.75 20.77
C SER A 173 -10.55 -13.14 21.97
N GLN A 174 -11.17 -13.97 22.81
CA GLN A 174 -11.77 -13.48 24.06
C GLN A 174 -10.73 -13.23 25.15
N ALA A 175 -9.55 -13.86 25.04
CA ALA A 175 -8.46 -13.75 25.99
C ALA A 175 -7.70 -12.43 25.81
N ASP A 176 -7.21 -11.89 26.91
CA ASP A 176 -6.25 -10.79 26.88
C ASP A 176 -4.85 -11.35 26.91
N ILE A 177 -3.98 -10.76 26.10
CA ILE A 177 -2.54 -10.95 26.17
C ILE A 177 -1.90 -9.58 26.43
N THR A 178 -0.73 -9.59 27.06
CA THR A 178 0.10 -8.40 27.30
C THR A 178 1.36 -8.41 26.45
N GLY A 179 1.70 -9.56 25.87
CA GLY A 179 2.77 -9.72 24.90
C GLY A 179 2.88 -11.15 24.40
N PRO A 180 3.88 -11.44 23.55
CA PRO A 180 4.08 -12.76 22.95
C PRO A 180 4.34 -13.89 23.95
N GLY A 181 4.77 -13.57 25.18
CA GLY A 181 4.94 -14.58 26.24
C GLY A 181 3.64 -15.22 26.72
N ASP A 182 2.49 -14.58 26.49
CA ASP A 182 1.16 -15.08 26.88
C ASP A 182 0.55 -16.00 25.80
N GLY A 183 1.18 -16.11 24.63
CA GLY A 183 0.69 -16.86 23.47
C GLY A 183 0.04 -15.99 22.38
N GLU A 184 -0.73 -16.62 21.49
CA GLU A 184 -1.42 -15.93 20.40
C GLU A 184 -2.62 -15.11 20.91
N GLY A 185 -2.85 -13.96 20.30
CA GLY A 185 -3.98 -13.11 20.63
C GLY A 185 -3.84 -11.70 20.08
N TRP A 186 -4.46 -10.75 20.78
CA TRP A 186 -4.47 -9.35 20.38
C TRP A 186 -4.12 -8.46 21.56
N ILE A 187 -3.20 -7.53 21.32
CA ILE A 187 -2.89 -6.46 22.26
C ILE A 187 -3.89 -5.33 22.01
N ARG A 188 -4.58 -4.88 23.07
CA ARG A 188 -5.70 -3.92 22.96
C ARG A 188 -5.39 -2.61 23.67
N ASP A 189 -5.77 -1.50 23.03
CA ASP A 189 -5.83 -0.16 23.63
C ASP A 189 -7.29 0.27 23.71
N PHE A 190 -7.75 0.58 24.92
CA PHE A 190 -9.11 1.05 25.20
C PHE A 190 -9.09 2.56 25.46
N PHE A 191 -9.98 3.31 24.82
CA PHE A 191 -9.98 4.78 24.89
C PHE A 191 -11.36 5.37 24.62
N ALA A 192 -11.59 6.58 25.12
CA ALA A 192 -12.77 7.35 24.76
C ALA A 192 -12.59 8.07 23.41
N PHE A 193 -13.59 8.00 22.54
CA PHE A 193 -13.58 8.60 21.20
C PHE A 193 -14.97 9.10 20.81
N HIS A 194 -15.10 10.42 20.61
CA HIS A 194 -16.37 11.11 20.29
C HIS A 194 -17.56 10.63 21.15
N GLY A 195 -17.33 10.55 22.47
CA GLY A 195 -18.34 10.14 23.45
C GLY A 195 -18.65 8.65 23.50
N ARG A 196 -17.77 7.79 22.97
CA ARG A 196 -17.88 6.32 23.07
C ARG A 196 -16.60 5.72 23.61
N ASP A 197 -16.75 4.67 24.40
CA ASP A 197 -15.63 3.82 24.78
C ASP A 197 -15.33 2.90 23.60
N SER A 198 -14.14 3.04 23.03
CA SER A 198 -13.70 2.36 21.82
C SER A 198 -12.41 1.60 22.09
N TYR A 199 -12.05 0.72 21.17
CA TYR A 199 -10.75 0.07 21.21
C TYR A 199 -10.14 -0.11 19.82
N LEU A 200 -8.82 -0.25 19.82
CA LEU A 200 -8.01 -0.71 18.70
C LEU A 200 -7.14 -1.85 19.20
N SER A 201 -6.75 -2.73 18.28
CA SER A 201 -5.86 -3.84 18.62
C SER A 201 -4.92 -4.20 17.48
N TYR A 202 -3.84 -4.90 17.81
CA TYR A 202 -2.94 -5.51 16.84
C TYR A 202 -2.64 -6.97 17.21
N PRO A 203 -2.39 -7.83 16.21
CA PRO A 203 -2.24 -9.26 16.45
C PRO A 203 -0.83 -9.61 16.95
N VAL A 204 -0.77 -10.58 17.84
CA VAL A 204 0.43 -11.36 18.14
C VAL A 204 0.10 -12.81 17.81
N PHE A 205 0.91 -13.45 16.97
CA PHE A 205 0.61 -14.80 16.48
C PHE A 205 1.86 -15.65 16.37
N GLU A 206 1.70 -16.95 16.48
CA GLU A 206 2.75 -17.94 16.29
C GLU A 206 2.92 -18.23 14.80
N SER A 207 4.18 -18.37 14.39
CA SER A 207 4.54 -18.84 13.07
C SER A 207 4.01 -20.27 12.85
N PRO A 208 3.17 -20.51 11.81
CA PRO A 208 2.83 -21.85 11.36
C PRO A 208 4.02 -22.60 10.73
N LEU A 209 5.17 -21.95 10.53
CA LEU A 209 6.38 -22.56 9.97
C LEU A 209 7.40 -22.94 11.06
N THR A 210 7.48 -22.14 12.13
CA THR A 210 8.47 -22.30 13.20
C THR A 210 7.77 -22.33 14.58
N PRO A 211 7.57 -23.51 15.18
CA PRO A 211 6.99 -23.63 16.52
C PRO A 211 7.77 -22.82 17.57
N GLY A 212 7.06 -22.18 18.49
CA GLY A 212 7.61 -21.30 19.52
C GLY A 212 8.09 -19.94 19.01
N CYS A 213 7.92 -19.64 17.72
CA CYS A 213 8.19 -18.32 17.16
C CYS A 213 6.94 -17.45 17.19
N MET A 214 6.90 -16.51 18.12
CA MET A 214 5.84 -15.52 18.19
C MET A 214 6.22 -14.28 17.37
N VAL A 215 5.23 -13.74 16.68
CA VAL A 215 5.34 -12.55 15.84
C VAL A 215 4.47 -11.48 16.47
N ASP A 216 5.10 -10.52 17.11
CA ASP A 216 4.45 -9.28 17.54
C ASP A 216 4.64 -8.26 16.41
N VAL A 217 3.56 -7.93 15.69
CA VAL A 217 3.66 -7.04 14.51
C VAL A 217 4.14 -5.63 14.83
N LYS A 218 4.12 -5.23 16.11
CA LYS A 218 4.62 -3.93 16.58
C LYS A 218 6.08 -4.02 17.03
N ASN A 219 6.43 -5.06 17.78
CA ASN A 219 7.70 -5.12 18.51
C ASN A 219 8.75 -6.08 17.91
N GLY A 220 8.37 -6.94 16.95
CA GLY A 220 9.28 -7.84 16.26
C GLY A 220 9.05 -9.32 16.58
N VAL A 221 10.05 -10.14 16.27
CA VAL A 221 10.00 -11.59 16.49
C VAL A 221 10.44 -11.93 17.91
N TRP A 222 9.69 -12.80 18.58
CA TRP A 222 9.94 -13.29 19.93
C TRP A 222 10.13 -14.81 19.94
N ARG A 223 11.22 -15.27 20.56
CA ARG A 223 11.58 -16.69 20.71
C ARG A 223 12.33 -16.91 22.02
N GLY A 224 12.10 -18.04 22.66
CA GLY A 224 12.90 -18.47 23.83
C GLY A 224 12.86 -17.51 25.03
N GLY A 225 11.74 -16.82 25.25
CA GLY A 225 11.58 -15.91 26.38
C GLY A 225 11.85 -14.42 26.07
N GLY A 226 12.33 -14.07 24.87
CA GLY A 226 12.66 -12.68 24.53
C GLY A 226 12.55 -12.33 23.06
N TYR A 227 12.62 -11.02 22.75
CA TYR A 227 12.72 -10.55 21.37
C TYR A 227 14.09 -10.89 20.78
N THR A 228 14.11 -11.35 19.54
CA THR A 228 15.34 -11.79 18.86
C THR A 228 16.13 -10.65 18.24
N GLY A 229 15.56 -9.44 18.20
CA GLY A 229 16.09 -8.29 17.45
C GLY A 229 15.65 -8.27 15.98
N ARG A 230 15.10 -9.38 15.46
CA ARG A 230 14.53 -9.44 14.11
C ARG A 230 13.25 -8.61 14.02
N ARG A 231 13.18 -7.72 13.03
CA ARG A 231 12.04 -6.81 12.85
C ARG A 231 10.92 -7.50 12.09
N VAL A 232 9.71 -6.98 12.26
CA VAL A 232 8.55 -7.32 11.43
C VAL A 232 8.26 -6.14 10.51
N LYS A 233 8.23 -6.40 9.20
CA LYS A 233 7.83 -5.44 8.17
C LYS A 233 6.45 -5.76 7.67
N THR A 234 5.54 -4.81 7.82
CA THR A 234 4.15 -5.00 7.41
C THR A 234 3.88 -4.23 6.12
N LEU A 235 3.49 -4.95 5.06
CA LEU A 235 3.07 -4.40 3.78
C LEU A 235 1.54 -4.51 3.69
N PHE A 236 0.83 -3.39 3.56
CA PHE A 236 -0.61 -3.40 3.37
C PHE A 236 -0.92 -3.47 1.88
N MET A 237 -1.58 -4.53 1.44
CA MET A 237 -1.95 -4.75 0.04
C MET A 237 -3.47 -4.75 -0.12
N PRO A 238 -4.17 -3.62 -0.02
CA PRO A 238 -5.60 -3.57 -0.27
C PRO A 238 -5.93 -3.71 -1.77
N ASN A 239 -7.21 -3.94 -2.07
CA ASN A 239 -7.77 -3.73 -3.40
C ASN A 239 -8.34 -2.30 -3.53
N LEU A 240 -9.02 -2.00 -4.65
CA LEU A 240 -9.71 -0.74 -4.87
C LEU A 240 -11.15 -0.99 -5.29
N ASN A 241 -12.09 -0.82 -4.36
CA ASN A 241 -13.51 -1.06 -4.63
C ASN A 241 -14.40 -0.03 -3.95
N ASN A 242 -15.50 0.35 -4.58
CA ASN A 242 -16.63 0.95 -3.88
C ASN A 242 -17.14 -0.03 -2.82
N HIS A 243 -17.35 0.46 -1.60
CA HIS A 243 -18.00 -0.32 -0.57
C HIS A 243 -19.48 -0.57 -0.88
N GLY A 244 -20.14 0.43 -1.48
CA GLY A 244 -21.58 0.47 -1.73
C GLY A 244 -22.08 -0.47 -2.81
N SER A 245 -23.31 -0.24 -3.26
CA SER A 245 -23.97 -1.02 -4.31
C SER A 245 -24.68 -0.08 -5.29
N GLY A 246 -24.05 0.18 -6.43
CA GLY A 246 -24.60 1.06 -7.48
C GLY A 246 -24.51 2.57 -7.19
N GLY A 247 -23.88 2.94 -6.06
CA GLY A 247 -23.60 4.31 -5.63
C GLY A 247 -22.67 4.29 -4.42
N GLU A 248 -22.17 5.45 -3.99
CA GLU A 248 -21.37 5.52 -2.76
C GLU A 248 -22.26 5.21 -1.54
N ASP A 249 -21.76 4.36 -0.63
CA ASP A 249 -22.43 4.11 0.65
C ASP A 249 -21.72 4.83 1.81
N TYR A 250 -22.15 4.53 3.03
CA TYR A 250 -21.66 5.10 4.28
C TYR A 250 -20.14 4.99 4.50
N ALA A 251 -19.44 4.17 3.72
CA ALA A 251 -18.05 3.84 3.92
C ALA A 251 -17.13 4.12 2.73
N GLY A 252 -17.62 4.78 1.67
CA GLY A 252 -16.79 5.18 0.53
C GLY A 252 -16.01 4.02 -0.11
N VAL A 253 -14.75 4.24 -0.48
CA VAL A 253 -13.90 3.19 -1.04
C VAL A 253 -13.33 2.23 0.01
N THR A 254 -13.14 1.00 -0.40
CA THR A 254 -12.33 -0.01 0.27
C THR A 254 -10.96 -0.03 -0.39
N SER A 255 -10.00 0.66 0.23
CA SER A 255 -8.59 0.65 -0.17
C SER A 255 -7.65 0.85 1.05
N ALA A 256 -6.55 1.58 0.94
CA ALA A 256 -5.49 1.66 1.95
C ALA A 256 -5.97 2.17 3.31
N VAL A 257 -6.78 3.22 3.37
CA VAL A 257 -7.29 3.75 4.64
C VAL A 257 -8.24 2.78 5.33
N LYS A 258 -9.14 2.14 4.57
CA LYS A 258 -10.11 1.18 5.12
C LYS A 258 -9.47 -0.18 5.44
N SER A 259 -8.29 -0.48 4.91
CA SER A 259 -7.62 -1.76 5.14
C SER A 259 -7.29 -2.05 6.61
N PHE A 260 -7.19 -1.02 7.44
CA PHE A 260 -6.96 -1.12 8.89
C PHE A 260 -8.10 -1.84 9.64
N PHE A 261 -9.30 -1.89 9.08
CA PHE A 261 -10.42 -2.65 9.64
C PHE A 261 -10.13 -4.16 9.61
N GLY A 262 -9.27 -4.60 8.69
CA GLY A 262 -8.77 -5.97 8.65
C GLY A 262 -7.51 -6.22 9.49
N ALA A 263 -6.98 -5.17 10.14
CA ALA A 263 -5.74 -5.19 10.93
C ALA A 263 -5.97 -5.03 12.44
N THR A 264 -7.21 -4.78 12.85
CA THR A 264 -7.70 -4.71 14.24
C THR A 264 -8.82 -5.73 14.43
N GLU A 265 -9.14 -6.12 15.65
CA GLU A 265 -10.29 -7.00 15.87
C GLU A 265 -11.63 -6.30 15.56
N ILE A 266 -12.55 -7.08 15.02
CA ILE A 266 -13.95 -6.72 14.84
C ILE A 266 -14.79 -7.84 15.44
N HIS A 267 -14.72 -7.95 16.77
CA HIS A 267 -15.46 -8.95 17.55
C HIS A 267 -16.94 -8.98 17.19
N ASN A 268 -17.45 -10.14 16.78
CA ASN A 268 -18.86 -10.37 16.46
C ASN A 268 -19.41 -9.38 15.41
N GLY A 269 -18.55 -8.76 14.62
CA GLY A 269 -18.93 -7.94 13.50
C GLY A 269 -19.08 -6.43 13.72
N GLY A 270 -19.54 -5.75 12.67
CA GLY A 270 -19.43 -4.30 12.49
C GLY A 270 -20.29 -3.42 13.42
N TYR A 271 -21.18 -4.02 14.20
CA TYR A 271 -22.07 -3.32 15.14
C TYR A 271 -21.84 -3.75 16.60
N ALA A 272 -20.99 -4.74 16.83
CA ALA A 272 -20.80 -5.33 18.13
C ALA A 272 -19.77 -4.57 18.98
N THR A 273 -19.73 -4.95 20.25
CA THR A 273 -18.80 -4.44 21.26
C THR A 273 -18.03 -5.58 21.89
N PHE A 274 -16.80 -5.31 22.29
CA PHE A 274 -16.04 -6.17 23.18
C PHE A 274 -16.01 -5.54 24.57
N ARG A 275 -16.61 -6.21 25.56
CA ARG A 275 -16.65 -5.74 26.97
C ARG A 275 -17.10 -4.27 27.10
N GLY A 276 -18.17 -3.91 26.41
CA GLY A 276 -18.72 -2.54 26.40
C GLY A 276 -17.99 -1.54 25.51
N HIS A 277 -16.86 -1.92 24.88
CA HIS A 277 -16.08 -1.06 24.01
C HIS A 277 -16.37 -1.33 22.53
N TYR A 278 -16.55 -0.26 21.76
CA TYR A 278 -16.84 -0.32 20.33
C TYR A 278 -15.55 -0.54 19.52
N ASN A 279 -15.60 -1.45 18.54
CA ASN A 279 -14.52 -1.63 17.59
C ASN A 279 -14.50 -0.46 16.58
N MET A 280 -13.48 -0.42 15.71
CA MET A 280 -13.32 0.63 14.71
C MET A 280 -14.55 0.77 13.80
N HIS A 281 -15.21 -0.33 13.45
CA HIS A 281 -16.42 -0.35 12.61
C HIS A 281 -17.66 0.19 13.32
N SER A 282 -17.91 -0.25 14.55
CA SER A 282 -19.07 0.19 15.32
C SER A 282 -18.91 1.63 15.85
N THR A 283 -17.67 2.11 15.97
CA THR A 283 -17.35 3.50 16.34
C THR A 283 -17.52 4.48 15.18
N SER A 284 -17.33 4.05 13.93
CA SER A 284 -17.32 4.91 12.73
C SER A 284 -18.52 4.66 11.81
N TYR A 285 -18.43 3.67 10.94
CA TYR A 285 -19.38 3.40 9.86
C TYR A 285 -20.79 3.06 10.33
N ALA A 286 -20.93 2.36 11.45
CA ALA A 286 -22.25 2.10 12.05
C ALA A 286 -23.00 3.39 12.46
N ARG A 287 -22.31 4.53 12.47
CA ARG A 287 -22.85 5.87 12.77
C ARG A 287 -22.90 6.77 11.53
N SER A 288 -22.63 6.23 10.34
CA SER A 288 -22.47 7.00 9.10
C SER A 288 -21.38 8.08 9.22
N ARG A 289 -20.29 7.78 9.93
CA ARG A 289 -19.16 8.69 10.16
C ARG A 289 -17.90 8.15 9.50
N ALA A 290 -17.77 8.41 8.21
CA ALA A 290 -16.61 8.04 7.41
C ALA A 290 -15.35 8.82 7.83
N ASP A 291 -15.51 10.06 8.31
CA ASP A 291 -14.47 10.86 8.95
C ASP A 291 -13.90 10.19 10.20
N TYR A 292 -14.76 9.61 11.05
CA TYR A 292 -14.31 8.86 12.23
C TYR A 292 -13.50 7.62 11.87
N ALA A 293 -13.81 6.96 10.75
CA ALA A 293 -13.00 5.85 10.27
C ALA A 293 -11.58 6.32 9.94
N GLY A 294 -11.45 7.47 9.27
CA GLY A 294 -10.15 8.08 8.99
C GLY A 294 -9.37 8.47 10.25
N GLU A 295 -10.03 9.14 11.20
CA GLU A 295 -9.40 9.52 12.48
C GLU A 295 -8.90 8.30 13.27
N LEU A 296 -9.68 7.22 13.29
CA LEU A 296 -9.29 5.97 13.94
C LEU A 296 -8.13 5.28 13.22
N THR A 297 -8.08 5.34 11.88
CA THR A 297 -6.94 4.84 11.10
C THR A 297 -5.67 5.64 11.43
N ALA A 298 -5.76 6.97 11.50
CA ALA A 298 -4.64 7.80 11.92
C ALA A 298 -4.19 7.49 13.35
N ARG A 299 -5.14 7.28 14.28
CA ARG A 299 -4.83 6.82 15.65
C ARG A 299 -4.09 5.48 15.61
N PHE A 300 -4.58 4.49 14.87
CA PHE A 300 -3.95 3.17 14.74
C PHE A 300 -2.49 3.29 14.34
N ILE A 301 -2.19 4.04 13.27
CA ILE A 301 -0.83 4.24 12.76
C ILE A 301 0.09 4.82 13.83
N ARG A 302 -0.44 5.70 14.69
CA ARG A 302 0.32 6.39 15.73
C ARG A 302 0.47 5.62 17.04
N THR A 303 -0.45 4.69 17.37
CA THR A 303 -0.47 4.02 18.67
C THR A 303 -0.19 2.52 18.60
N MET A 304 -0.53 1.87 17.50
CA MET A 304 -0.30 0.44 17.28
C MET A 304 1.02 0.25 16.53
N TYR A 305 0.98 0.27 15.21
CA TYR A 305 2.14 0.21 14.34
C TYR A 305 1.81 0.90 13.02
N ALA A 306 2.85 1.37 12.33
CA ALA A 306 2.75 1.90 10.99
C ALA A 306 3.21 0.84 9.98
N PRO A 307 2.39 0.45 8.99
CA PRO A 307 2.85 -0.32 7.84
C PRO A 307 4.02 0.38 7.15
N SER A 308 4.98 -0.43 6.66
CA SER A 308 6.16 0.09 5.96
C SER A 308 5.82 0.58 4.55
N LEU A 309 4.77 0.03 3.94
CA LEU A 309 4.33 0.41 2.60
C LEU A 309 2.87 -0.02 2.39
N TYR A 310 2.16 0.73 1.57
CA TYR A 310 0.85 0.37 1.04
C TYR A 310 0.95 0.13 -0.46
N ILE A 311 0.41 -0.99 -0.94
CA ILE A 311 0.34 -1.34 -2.37
C ILE A 311 -1.11 -1.67 -2.73
N THR A 312 -1.81 -0.72 -3.35
CA THR A 312 -3.18 -0.95 -3.83
C THR A 312 -3.15 -1.78 -5.11
N ALA A 313 -3.62 -3.02 -5.04
CA ALA A 313 -3.76 -3.92 -6.17
C ALA A 313 -5.13 -3.71 -6.85
N ALA A 314 -5.18 -2.81 -7.83
CA ALA A 314 -6.38 -2.41 -8.55
C ALA A 314 -6.53 -3.11 -9.92
N MET A 315 -5.96 -4.30 -10.12
CA MET A 315 -6.07 -5.04 -11.40
C MET A 315 -7.51 -5.10 -11.90
N TRP A 316 -8.45 -5.29 -10.97
CA TRP A 316 -9.87 -5.03 -11.14
C TRP A 316 -10.34 -4.02 -10.10
N ALA A 317 -11.02 -2.96 -10.55
CA ALA A 317 -11.60 -1.94 -9.67
C ALA A 317 -13.13 -2.03 -9.67
N GLY A 318 -13.71 -2.35 -8.52
CA GLY A 318 -15.16 -2.48 -8.34
C GLY A 318 -15.85 -1.13 -8.17
N HIS A 319 -16.20 -0.47 -9.28
CA HIS A 319 -16.80 0.87 -9.23
C HIS A 319 -18.28 0.85 -8.76
N GLN A 320 -19.00 -0.27 -8.93
CA GLN A 320 -20.36 -0.43 -8.40
C GLN A 320 -20.39 -1.01 -6.98
N SER A 321 -19.60 -2.05 -6.72
CA SER A 321 -19.47 -2.68 -5.40
C SER A 321 -18.19 -3.52 -5.27
N ARG A 322 -17.97 -4.07 -4.08
CA ARG A 322 -16.85 -4.98 -3.76
C ARG A 322 -16.88 -6.29 -4.54
N THR A 323 -18.06 -6.70 -5.02
CA THR A 323 -18.27 -8.02 -5.65
C THR A 323 -18.93 -7.92 -7.03
N GLY A 324 -19.41 -6.73 -7.43
CA GLY A 324 -20.13 -6.48 -8.68
C GLY A 324 -19.63 -5.24 -9.41
N GLY A 325 -19.96 -5.14 -10.72
CA GLY A 325 -19.61 -4.00 -11.57
C GLY A 325 -18.16 -3.55 -11.41
N ALA A 326 -17.23 -4.46 -11.73
CA ALA A 326 -15.81 -4.15 -11.76
C ALA A 326 -15.32 -4.00 -13.20
N VAL A 327 -14.36 -3.11 -13.37
CA VAL A 327 -13.63 -2.90 -14.62
C VAL A 327 -12.20 -3.37 -14.42
N GLU A 328 -11.63 -4.00 -15.44
CA GLU A 328 -10.22 -4.35 -15.45
C GLU A 328 -9.42 -3.08 -15.70
N THR A 329 -8.72 -2.56 -14.68
CA THR A 329 -7.92 -1.34 -14.81
C THR A 329 -6.43 -1.64 -14.97
N LYS A 330 -6.03 -2.89 -14.77
CA LYS A 330 -4.64 -3.36 -14.86
C LYS A 330 -3.65 -2.44 -14.16
N THR A 331 -4.02 -1.93 -12.97
CA THR A 331 -3.24 -0.91 -12.28
C THR A 331 -2.84 -1.37 -10.88
N VAL A 332 -1.61 -1.05 -10.49
CA VAL A 332 -1.11 -1.13 -9.11
C VAL A 332 -0.55 0.22 -8.71
N LEU A 333 -0.72 0.59 -7.44
CA LEU A 333 -0.16 1.83 -6.90
C LEU A 333 0.55 1.55 -5.59
N ALA A 334 1.63 2.27 -5.29
CA ALA A 334 2.29 2.21 -4.00
C ALA A 334 2.63 3.58 -3.43
N CYS A 335 2.56 3.69 -2.11
CA CYS A 335 2.96 4.86 -1.35
C CYS A 335 3.19 4.46 0.11
N GLU A 336 4.04 5.18 0.82
CA GLU A 336 4.19 5.07 2.29
C GLU A 336 3.05 5.78 3.03
N ASN A 337 2.25 6.59 2.33
CA ASN A 337 1.13 7.31 2.88
C ASN A 337 -0.23 6.77 2.38
N PRO A 338 -1.09 6.22 3.26
CA PRO A 338 -2.33 5.59 2.82
C PRO A 338 -3.37 6.60 2.31
N VAL A 339 -3.35 7.83 2.83
CA VAL A 339 -4.31 8.87 2.43
C VAL A 339 -4.00 9.36 1.03
N THR A 340 -2.73 9.67 0.77
CA THR A 340 -2.29 10.14 -0.54
C THR A 340 -2.42 9.04 -1.58
N LEU A 341 -2.14 7.77 -1.20
CA LEU A 341 -2.41 6.61 -2.06
C LEU A 341 -3.88 6.51 -2.45
N ASP A 342 -4.80 6.54 -1.48
CA ASP A 342 -6.23 6.43 -1.76
C ASP A 342 -6.76 7.63 -2.53
N TYR A 343 -6.26 8.84 -2.26
CA TYR A 343 -6.62 10.02 -3.04
C TYR A 343 -6.29 9.83 -4.53
N VAL A 344 -5.05 9.45 -4.84
CA VAL A 344 -4.61 9.23 -6.23
C VAL A 344 -5.33 8.03 -6.85
N ALA A 345 -5.41 6.91 -6.14
CA ALA A 345 -6.09 5.71 -6.63
C ALA A 345 -7.57 5.98 -6.94
N CYS A 346 -8.27 6.72 -6.08
CA CYS A 346 -9.67 7.05 -6.32
C CYS A 346 -9.82 8.00 -7.51
N LYS A 347 -9.05 9.09 -7.51
CA LYS A 347 -9.15 10.13 -8.55
C LYS A 347 -8.77 9.64 -9.94
N GLU A 348 -7.70 8.86 -10.05
CA GLU A 348 -7.11 8.50 -11.34
C GLU A 348 -7.53 7.12 -11.85
N VAL A 349 -8.02 6.22 -10.98
CA VAL A 349 -8.33 4.83 -11.37
C VAL A 349 -9.82 4.53 -11.31
N ILE A 350 -10.50 4.74 -10.17
CA ILE A 350 -11.92 4.32 -10.04
C ILE A 350 -12.91 5.42 -10.43
N ALA A 351 -12.61 6.71 -10.16
CA ALA A 351 -13.50 7.83 -10.46
C ALA A 351 -13.83 7.99 -11.96
N PRO A 352 -12.92 7.70 -12.92
CA PRO A 352 -13.28 7.67 -14.34
C PRO A 352 -14.45 6.74 -14.69
N HIS A 353 -14.74 5.75 -13.84
CA HIS A 353 -15.84 4.79 -14.02
C HIS A 353 -17.02 5.05 -13.07
N ALA A 354 -16.85 5.91 -12.07
CA ALA A 354 -17.84 6.26 -11.07
C ALA A 354 -17.49 7.62 -10.46
N ALA A 355 -17.91 8.71 -11.10
CA ALA A 355 -17.53 10.07 -10.71
C ALA A 355 -17.91 10.41 -9.25
N TRP A 356 -18.90 9.76 -8.65
CA TRP A 356 -19.26 9.95 -7.24
C TRP A 356 -18.21 9.42 -6.25
N LEU A 357 -17.20 8.67 -6.71
CA LEU A 357 -16.05 8.23 -5.93
C LEU A 357 -14.83 9.16 -6.09
N ASP A 358 -14.96 10.24 -6.86
CA ASP A 358 -13.92 11.25 -6.99
C ASP A 358 -13.67 11.92 -5.62
N PRO A 359 -12.47 11.80 -5.04
CA PRO A 359 -12.19 12.33 -3.71
C PRO A 359 -12.15 13.87 -3.67
N ASP A 360 -12.26 14.57 -4.81
CA ASP A 360 -12.45 16.03 -4.84
C ASP A 360 -13.88 16.47 -4.52
N GLN A 361 -14.86 15.55 -4.58
CA GLN A 361 -16.26 15.81 -4.23
C GLN A 361 -16.51 15.65 -2.73
N ASP A 362 -17.58 16.25 -2.20
CA ASP A 362 -18.03 15.98 -0.82
C ASP A 362 -18.72 14.61 -0.77
N ASN A 363 -17.92 13.58 -0.54
CA ASN A 363 -18.33 12.18 -0.50
C ASN A 363 -17.67 11.47 0.70
N ASN A 364 -18.11 10.26 1.02
CA ASN A 364 -17.61 9.50 2.18
C ASN A 364 -16.16 9.05 1.99
N THR A 365 -15.69 8.96 0.76
CA THR A 365 -14.28 8.74 0.42
C THR A 365 -13.45 9.93 0.88
N ARG A 366 -13.79 11.15 0.46
CA ARG A 366 -13.12 12.38 0.91
C ARG A 366 -13.17 12.52 2.43
N ARG A 367 -14.30 12.22 3.06
CA ARG A 367 -14.45 12.29 4.53
C ARG A 367 -13.47 11.37 5.26
N GLN A 368 -13.27 10.13 4.80
CA GLN A 368 -12.22 9.24 5.33
C GLN A 368 -10.84 9.86 5.22
N LEU A 369 -10.49 10.37 4.04
CA LEU A 369 -9.18 10.99 3.80
C LEU A 369 -8.96 12.18 4.73
N THR A 370 -9.95 13.07 4.85
CA THR A 370 -9.87 14.25 5.74
C THR A 370 -9.84 13.87 7.22
N GLY A 371 -10.50 12.79 7.62
CA GLY A 371 -10.42 12.26 8.99
C GLY A 371 -9.01 11.80 9.34
N CYS A 372 -8.34 11.09 8.43
CA CYS A 372 -6.93 10.72 8.61
C CYS A 372 -6.03 11.96 8.73
N ILE A 373 -6.24 12.95 7.85
CA ILE A 373 -5.47 14.21 7.85
C ILE A 373 -5.66 14.97 9.17
N ALA A 374 -6.89 15.04 9.68
CA ALA A 374 -7.17 15.64 10.98
C ALA A 374 -6.45 14.90 12.14
N GLY A 375 -6.25 13.58 11.99
CA GLY A 375 -5.43 12.77 12.89
C GLY A 375 -3.91 12.89 12.67
N GLY A 376 -3.47 13.73 11.73
CA GLY A 376 -2.07 14.00 11.43
C GLY A 376 -1.41 13.01 10.46
N VAL A 377 -2.19 12.27 9.68
CA VAL A 377 -1.67 11.29 8.71
C VAL A 377 -2.02 11.71 7.29
N GLY A 378 -0.99 11.99 6.49
CA GLY A 378 -1.09 12.17 5.04
C GLY A 378 -1.63 13.49 4.55
N THR A 379 -1.84 13.55 3.24
CA THR A 379 -2.26 14.76 2.54
C THR A 379 -3.04 14.45 1.27
N ILE A 380 -3.91 15.37 0.88
CA ILE A 380 -4.57 15.42 -0.43
C ILE A 380 -4.21 16.72 -1.20
N ASP A 381 -3.29 17.52 -0.66
CA ASP A 381 -2.82 18.75 -1.31
C ASP A 381 -1.91 18.40 -2.51
N PRO A 382 -2.30 18.73 -3.75
CA PRO A 382 -1.48 18.46 -4.94
C PRO A 382 -0.08 19.11 -4.91
N GLY A 383 0.14 20.13 -4.07
CA GLY A 383 1.47 20.72 -3.88
C GLY A 383 2.41 19.90 -3.00
N ALA A 384 1.87 18.95 -2.22
CA ALA A 384 2.58 18.18 -1.21
C ALA A 384 2.92 16.75 -1.65
N PHE A 385 2.46 16.30 -2.82
CA PHE A 385 2.77 15.00 -3.37
C PHE A 385 3.04 15.06 -4.88
N GLU A 386 3.64 14.01 -5.42
CA GLU A 386 3.80 13.80 -6.85
C GLU A 386 3.44 12.36 -7.23
N VAL A 387 2.92 12.18 -8.46
CA VAL A 387 2.62 10.86 -9.01
C VAL A 387 3.71 10.50 -10.01
N VAL A 388 4.46 9.43 -9.71
CA VAL A 388 5.45 8.85 -10.62
C VAL A 388 4.77 7.68 -11.31
N ALA A 389 4.51 7.81 -12.62
CA ALA A 389 3.67 6.86 -13.35
C ALA A 389 4.43 6.14 -14.46
N TYR A 390 4.07 4.88 -14.69
CA TYR A 390 4.46 4.12 -15.88
C TYR A 390 3.24 3.40 -16.46
N ASP A 391 3.09 3.47 -17.78
CA ASP A 391 2.01 2.84 -18.53
C ASP A 391 2.62 1.94 -19.60
N PHE A 392 2.35 0.63 -19.55
CA PHE A 392 2.89 -0.32 -20.52
C PHE A 392 2.36 -0.11 -21.95
N ASP A 393 1.16 0.46 -22.11
CA ASP A 393 0.60 0.79 -23.43
C ASP A 393 1.14 2.12 -23.96
N ARG A 394 1.71 2.95 -23.08
CA ARG A 394 2.27 4.28 -23.38
C ARG A 394 3.56 4.51 -22.58
N PRO A 395 4.63 3.77 -22.89
CA PRO A 395 5.86 3.85 -22.13
C PRO A 395 6.45 5.26 -22.26
N THR A 396 6.46 5.98 -21.14
CA THR A 396 7.15 7.26 -20.98
C THR A 396 8.51 6.95 -20.38
N VAL A 397 9.57 7.51 -20.96
CA VAL A 397 10.91 7.36 -20.40
C VAL A 397 11.12 8.47 -19.37
N HIS A 398 11.37 8.08 -18.12
CA HIS A 398 11.69 9.04 -17.07
C HIS A 398 13.20 9.12 -16.85
N ARG A 399 13.67 10.20 -16.23
CA ARG A 399 15.07 10.31 -15.82
C ARG A 399 15.52 9.13 -14.94
N LEU A 400 14.63 8.63 -14.10
CA LEU A 400 14.89 7.45 -13.26
C LEU A 400 15.17 6.19 -14.09
N ASP A 401 14.56 6.06 -15.28
CA ASP A 401 14.84 4.96 -16.19
C ASP A 401 16.26 5.04 -16.74
N VAL A 402 16.69 6.25 -17.12
CA VAL A 402 18.07 6.52 -17.55
C VAL A 402 19.06 6.22 -16.42
N ASP A 403 18.83 6.75 -15.22
CA ASP A 403 19.71 6.53 -14.06
C ASP A 403 19.80 5.03 -13.71
N ARG A 404 18.71 4.27 -13.86
CA ARG A 404 18.71 2.82 -13.66
C ARG A 404 19.48 2.08 -14.74
N MET A 405 19.23 2.39 -16.01
CA MET A 405 19.91 1.73 -17.14
C MET A 405 21.43 1.93 -17.08
N ILE A 406 21.88 3.10 -16.61
CA ILE A 406 23.30 3.35 -16.32
C ILE A 406 23.82 2.41 -15.23
N LYS A 407 23.10 2.24 -14.11
CA LYS A 407 23.48 1.29 -13.04
C LYS A 407 23.48 -0.17 -13.52
N GLU A 408 22.57 -0.53 -14.41
CA GLU A 408 22.53 -1.87 -15.02
C GLU A 408 23.72 -2.10 -15.95
N PHE A 409 24.09 -1.10 -16.75
CA PHE A 409 25.29 -1.10 -17.58
C PHE A 409 26.57 -1.23 -16.73
N GLU A 410 26.70 -0.43 -15.66
CA GLU A 410 27.81 -0.51 -14.71
C GLU A 410 27.94 -1.90 -14.06
N ALA A 411 26.81 -2.58 -13.86
CA ALA A 411 26.77 -3.93 -13.31
C ALA A 411 26.87 -5.05 -14.37
N GLY A 412 27.12 -4.71 -15.64
CA GLY A 412 27.25 -5.67 -16.74
C GLY A 412 25.95 -6.36 -17.15
N ARG A 413 24.80 -5.79 -16.79
CA ARG A 413 23.45 -6.31 -17.08
C ARG A 413 22.75 -5.60 -18.25
N ALA A 414 23.32 -4.50 -18.73
CA ALA A 414 22.88 -3.79 -19.92
C ALA A 414 24.09 -3.47 -20.81
N THR A 415 23.82 -3.20 -22.08
CA THR A 415 24.78 -2.77 -23.09
C THR A 415 24.84 -1.25 -23.17
N GLU A 416 25.94 -0.72 -23.71
CA GLU A 416 26.08 0.72 -23.95
C GLU A 416 24.98 1.24 -24.89
N GLN A 417 24.58 0.43 -25.87
CA GLN A 417 23.53 0.79 -26.82
C GLN A 417 22.17 0.95 -26.15
N GLU A 418 21.81 0.06 -25.21
CA GLU A 418 20.55 0.18 -24.44
C GLU A 418 20.50 1.46 -23.60
N VAL A 419 21.64 1.90 -23.05
CA VAL A 419 21.75 3.18 -22.34
C VAL A 419 21.52 4.35 -23.31
N ILE A 420 22.17 4.34 -24.47
CA ILE A 420 22.06 5.40 -25.48
C ILE A 420 20.62 5.50 -26.01
N ASP A 421 20.01 4.37 -26.36
CA ASP A 421 18.66 4.31 -26.90
C ASP A 421 17.65 4.88 -25.89
N LEU A 422 17.82 4.56 -24.60
CA LEU A 422 16.96 5.06 -23.54
C LEU A 422 17.16 6.56 -23.28
N ILE A 423 18.40 7.05 -23.32
CA ILE A 423 18.68 8.49 -23.24
C ILE A 423 18.03 9.21 -24.42
N GLN A 424 18.12 8.65 -25.63
CA GLN A 424 17.53 9.25 -26.82
C GLN A 424 16.01 9.29 -26.73
N ALA A 425 15.37 8.21 -26.29
CA ALA A 425 13.93 8.18 -26.02
C ALA A 425 13.49 9.17 -24.92
N TYR A 426 14.33 9.38 -23.89
CA TYR A 426 14.11 10.42 -22.88
C TYR A 426 14.19 11.84 -23.48
N MET A 427 15.19 12.09 -24.34
CA MET A 427 15.44 13.40 -24.95
C MET A 427 14.41 13.77 -26.02
N ASP A 428 13.87 12.79 -26.74
CA ASP A 428 12.87 12.97 -27.79
C ASP A 428 11.45 13.22 -27.22
N GLY A 429 11.32 13.31 -25.88
CA GLY A 429 10.09 13.73 -25.19
C GLY A 429 9.09 12.61 -24.97
N GLY A 430 9.58 11.44 -24.57
CA GLY A 430 8.76 10.28 -24.19
C GLY A 430 7.55 10.60 -23.33
#